data_AF-A0A354W782-F1
#
_entry.id   AF-A0A354W782-F1
#
_cell.length_a   1.000
_cell.length_b   1.000
_cell.length_c   1.000
_cell.angle_alpha   90.00
_cell.angle_beta   90.00
_cell.angle_gamma   90.00
#
_symmetry.space_group_name_H-M   'P 1'
#
loop_
_entity.id
_entity.type
_entity.pdbx_description
1 polymer ?
#
loop_
_entity_poly.entity_id
_entity_poly.type
_entity_poly.pdbx_seq_one_letter_code
_entity_poly.pdbx_strand_id
1 'polypeptide(L)'
;MKSMGSLRINSNQVLPFTATTQQYSYRFMKRYWIRSKQTAHFWLKKGWRAIMKTKKFLLIFACWASTLAAQEKPGLYFTCAEAEQYPTRIAYEIRDANDKRLAVGFEDLRSPNDTLHVDVQLPERFMVQVYEDANRNDKLDRGLFTQPLERYDFSNKAWVFLGKPDVADALVKRQGPAHYLHFQLKDVLD
;
A
#
# COMPACT_ATOMS: atom_id res chain seq x y z
N MET A 1 -21.47 68.90 -26.75
CA MET A 1 -22.40 69.66 -27.61
C MET A 1 -23.81 69.40 -27.09
N LYS A 2 -24.55 70.49 -26.80
CA LYS A 2 -25.95 70.55 -26.37
C LYS A 2 -26.25 70.04 -24.94
N SER A 3 -26.63 70.92 -24.02
CA SER A 3 -27.84 71.79 -23.98
C SER A 3 -28.94 71.05 -23.22
N MET A 4 -29.19 71.51 -21.99
CA MET A 4 -30.41 72.21 -21.55
C MET A 4 -31.59 71.25 -21.47
N GLY A 5 -32.14 71.04 -20.27
CA GLY A 5 -32.94 72.06 -19.60
C GLY A 5 -34.41 71.69 -19.85
N SER A 6 -35.38 71.99 -19.03
CA SER A 6 -35.50 72.73 -17.78
C SER A 6 -36.78 72.17 -17.15
N LEU A 7 -36.97 72.35 -15.85
CA LEU A 7 -38.20 72.95 -15.30
C LEU A 7 -38.07 72.99 -13.78
N ARG A 8 -37.41 74.03 -13.28
CA ARG A 8 -37.97 74.82 -12.16
C ARG A 8 -39.00 75.76 -12.78
N ILE A 9 -40.07 76.17 -12.11
CA ILE A 9 -40.10 77.18 -11.03
C ILE A 9 -41.34 76.86 -10.16
N ASN A 10 -41.20 76.46 -8.89
CA ASN A 10 -40.95 77.25 -7.69
C ASN A 10 -42.12 78.19 -7.32
N SER A 11 -42.80 77.89 -6.22
CA SER A 11 -43.70 78.82 -5.52
C SER A 11 -43.08 79.18 -4.17
N ASN A 12 -42.71 80.44 -4.04
CA ASN A 12 -42.24 81.12 -2.83
C ASN A 12 -43.31 81.07 -1.71
N GLN A 13 -42.94 80.64 -0.48
CA GLN A 13 -42.70 81.48 0.73
C GLN A 13 -43.99 81.75 1.56
N VAL A 14 -44.09 81.74 2.90
CA VAL A 14 -43.26 81.48 4.12
C VAL A 14 -44.28 81.15 5.25
N LEU A 15 -44.04 80.32 6.29
CA LEU A 15 -43.73 80.68 7.70
C LEU A 15 -43.92 79.44 8.63
N PRO A 16 -43.30 79.43 9.83
CA PRO A 16 -42.79 78.22 10.48
C PRO A 16 -43.68 77.69 11.62
N PHE A 17 -43.67 76.38 11.87
CA PHE A 17 -44.24 75.80 13.10
C PHE A 17 -43.52 74.52 13.57
N THR A 18 -42.71 74.70 14.61
CA THR A 18 -42.50 73.89 15.83
C THR A 18 -42.72 72.35 15.82
N ALA A 19 -41.58 71.63 15.90
CA ALA A 19 -41.19 70.48 16.75
C ALA A 19 -42.14 69.35 17.23
N THR A 20 -43.40 69.21 16.81
CA THR A 20 -44.28 68.10 17.29
C THR A 20 -44.53 66.98 16.29
N THR A 21 -44.00 67.05 15.06
CA THR A 21 -44.26 66.08 13.98
C THR A 21 -43.20 64.96 13.86
N GLN A 22 -42.14 64.97 14.67
CA GLN A 22 -41.06 63.96 14.58
C GLN A 22 -41.34 62.62 15.28
N GLN A 23 -42.40 62.49 16.08
CA GLN A 23 -42.58 61.32 16.94
C GLN A 23 -43.41 60.17 16.32
N TYR A 24 -44.21 60.42 15.28
CA TYR A 24 -45.11 59.40 14.70
C TYR A 24 -44.49 58.56 13.57
N SER A 25 -43.52 59.10 12.82
CA SER A 25 -42.85 58.38 11.72
C SER A 25 -41.91 57.26 12.20
N TYR A 26 -41.37 57.37 13.41
CA TYR A 26 -40.45 56.38 13.98
C TYR A 26 -41.12 55.05 14.40
N ARG A 27 -42.42 55.03 14.72
CA ARG A 27 -43.12 53.79 15.12
C ARG A 27 -43.45 52.89 13.92
N PHE A 28 -43.70 53.45 12.74
CA PHE A 28 -44.07 52.67 11.55
C PHE A 28 -42.86 51.98 10.90
N MET A 29 -41.69 52.63 10.86
CA MET A 29 -40.48 52.04 10.26
C MET A 29 -39.91 50.84 11.05
N LYS A 30 -40.11 50.77 12.38
CA LYS A 30 -39.64 49.63 13.18
C LYS A 30 -40.39 48.32 12.89
N ARG A 31 -41.68 48.36 12.52
CA ARG A 31 -42.47 47.14 12.27
C ARG A 31 -42.13 46.45 10.94
N TYR A 32 -41.77 47.22 9.90
CA TYR A 32 -41.41 46.65 8.59
C TYR A 32 -40.05 45.96 8.61
N TRP A 33 -39.09 46.44 9.40
CA TRP A 33 -37.76 45.85 9.49
C TRP A 33 -37.71 44.52 10.27
N ILE A 34 -38.60 44.34 11.26
CA ILE A 34 -38.66 43.09 12.04
C ILE A 34 -39.26 41.94 11.21
N ARG A 35 -40.21 42.23 10.32
CA ARG A 35 -40.84 41.22 9.46
C ARG A 35 -39.91 40.69 8.37
N SER A 36 -39.00 41.51 7.82
CA SER A 36 -38.05 41.05 6.78
C SER A 36 -36.93 40.16 7.35
N LYS A 37 -36.54 40.37 8.61
CA LYS A 37 -35.53 39.52 9.28
C LYS A 37 -36.03 38.11 9.59
N GLN A 38 -37.32 37.94 9.88
CA GLN A 38 -37.87 36.62 10.21
C GLN A 38 -38.03 35.71 8.98
N THR A 39 -38.35 36.26 7.81
CA THR A 39 -38.48 35.49 6.56
C THR A 39 -37.13 35.04 6.00
N ALA A 40 -36.07 35.85 6.09
CA ALA A 40 -34.72 35.45 5.69
C ALA A 40 -34.16 34.31 6.55
N HIS A 41 -34.44 34.33 7.86
CA HIS A 41 -33.96 33.31 8.79
C HIS A 41 -34.64 31.94 8.58
N PHE A 42 -35.86 31.91 8.05
CA PHE A 42 -36.60 30.69 7.75
C PHE A 42 -36.07 29.99 6.49
N TRP A 43 -35.70 30.75 5.46
CA TRP A 43 -35.15 30.19 4.21
C TRP A 43 -33.71 29.68 4.35
N LEU A 44 -32.87 30.34 5.15
CA LEU A 44 -31.51 29.83 5.44
C LEU A 44 -31.53 28.49 6.21
N LYS A 45 -32.47 28.33 7.15
CA LYS A 45 -32.58 27.11 7.97
C LYS A 45 -33.12 25.90 7.19
N LYS A 46 -33.96 26.12 6.17
CA LYS A 46 -34.52 25.06 5.32
C LYS A 46 -33.49 24.51 4.32
N GLY A 47 -32.64 25.36 3.73
CA GLY A 47 -31.56 24.93 2.83
C GLY A 47 -30.51 24.04 3.53
N TRP A 48 -30.15 24.36 4.78
CA TRP A 48 -29.17 23.59 5.55
C TRP A 48 -29.68 22.21 6.02
N ARG A 49 -30.99 22.05 6.24
CA ARG A 49 -31.55 20.74 6.65
C ARG A 49 -31.61 19.72 5.51
N ALA A 50 -31.65 20.17 4.26
CA ALA A 50 -31.62 19.28 3.10
C ALA A 50 -30.19 18.76 2.82
N ILE A 51 -29.17 19.60 3.01
CA ILE A 51 -27.76 19.27 2.72
C ILE A 51 -27.14 18.35 3.80
N MET A 52 -27.64 18.38 5.03
CA MET A 52 -27.09 17.54 6.11
C MET A 52 -27.66 16.12 6.22
N LYS A 53 -28.76 15.80 5.51
CA LYS A 53 -29.30 14.43 5.50
C LYS A 53 -28.60 13.50 4.50
N THR A 54 -28.05 14.05 3.42
CA THR A 54 -27.34 13.28 2.39
C THR A 54 -25.90 12.91 2.78
N LYS A 55 -25.29 13.63 3.72
CA LYS A 55 -23.90 13.36 4.16
C LYS A 55 -23.77 12.27 5.23
N LYS A 56 -24.85 11.85 5.89
CA LYS A 56 -24.77 10.80 6.92
C LYS A 56 -24.84 9.37 6.38
N PHE A 57 -25.38 9.17 5.17
CA PHE A 57 -25.46 7.84 4.56
C PHE A 57 -24.21 7.44 3.78
N LEU A 58 -23.39 8.40 3.34
CA LEU A 58 -22.16 8.15 2.58
C LEU A 58 -20.92 7.81 3.42
N LEU A 59 -21.02 7.87 4.75
CA LEU A 59 -19.89 7.61 5.66
C LEU A 59 -19.86 6.20 6.23
N ILE A 60 -20.91 5.39 6.02
CA ILE A 60 -20.98 4.00 6.52
C ILE A 60 -20.48 3.00 5.44
N PHE A 61 -20.40 3.41 4.18
CA PHE A 61 -19.94 2.55 3.08
C PHE A 61 -18.43 2.62 2.79
N ALA A 62 -17.68 3.49 3.49
CA ALA A 62 -16.25 3.69 3.25
C ALA A 62 -15.32 2.77 4.06
N CYS A 63 -15.86 1.88 4.91
CA CYS A 63 -15.06 0.96 5.73
C CYS A 63 -15.05 -0.51 5.25
N TRP A 64 -15.64 -0.80 4.09
CA TRP A 64 -15.72 -2.17 3.54
C TRP A 64 -14.84 -2.39 2.31
N ALA A 65 -13.91 -1.47 2.02
CA ALA A 65 -12.73 -1.84 1.25
C ALA A 65 -11.74 -2.54 2.20
N SER A 66 -12.18 -3.65 2.80
CA SER A 66 -11.25 -4.61 3.40
C SER A 66 -10.40 -5.08 2.23
N THR A 67 -9.18 -4.56 2.17
CA THR A 67 -8.13 -5.11 1.33
C THR A 67 -8.08 -6.60 1.63
N LEU A 68 -8.55 -7.42 0.68
CA LEU A 68 -8.03 -8.77 0.51
C LEU A 68 -6.56 -8.60 0.11
N ALA A 69 -5.72 -8.19 1.05
CA ALA A 69 -4.33 -8.56 1.00
C ALA A 69 -4.38 -10.08 1.11
N ALA A 70 -4.07 -10.79 0.01
CA ALA A 70 -3.80 -12.22 0.09
C ALA A 70 -2.76 -12.38 1.20
N GLN A 71 -3.18 -12.94 2.33
CA GLN A 71 -2.34 -13.04 3.50
C GLN A 71 -1.17 -13.93 3.11
N GLU A 72 0.06 -13.38 3.11
CA GLU A 72 1.26 -14.15 2.79
C GLU A 72 1.28 -15.41 3.64
N LYS A 73 1.47 -16.56 2.98
CA LYS A 73 1.47 -17.84 3.68
C LYS A 73 2.78 -17.93 4.48
N PRO A 74 2.75 -18.45 5.71
CA PRO A 74 3.98 -18.80 6.40
C PRO A 74 4.84 -19.75 5.55
N GLY A 75 6.16 -19.65 5.68
CA GLY A 75 7.09 -20.52 4.97
C GLY A 75 8.29 -19.77 4.40
N LEU A 76 8.96 -20.44 3.45
CA LEU A 76 10.11 -19.90 2.74
C LEU A 76 9.67 -19.45 1.34
N TYR A 77 10.02 -18.23 0.99
CA TYR A 77 9.95 -17.72 -0.36
C TYR A 77 11.37 -17.51 -0.89
N PHE A 78 11.62 -17.88 -2.14
CA PHE A 78 12.90 -17.56 -2.73
C PHE A 78 12.89 -17.45 -4.25
N THR A 79 13.88 -16.73 -4.77
CA THR A 79 14.20 -16.64 -6.20
C THR A 79 15.60 -17.18 -6.43
N CYS A 80 15.87 -17.66 -7.65
CA CYS A 80 17.19 -18.12 -8.07
C CYS A 80 17.55 -17.40 -9.35
N ALA A 81 18.66 -16.68 -9.34
CA ALA A 81 19.28 -16.07 -10.51
C ALA A 81 20.50 -16.87 -10.98
N GLU A 82 20.99 -16.55 -12.17
CA GLU A 82 22.23 -17.11 -12.73
C GLU A 82 22.22 -18.65 -12.91
N ALA A 83 21.06 -19.28 -13.12
CA ALA A 83 21.00 -20.62 -13.70
C ALA A 83 21.69 -20.65 -15.08
N GLU A 84 22.21 -21.80 -15.51
CA GLU A 84 22.90 -21.94 -16.79
C GLU A 84 21.99 -21.57 -17.97
N GLN A 85 20.74 -22.03 -17.91
CA GLN A 85 19.71 -21.72 -18.90
C GLN A 85 18.31 -21.73 -18.27
N TYR A 86 17.44 -20.79 -18.65
CA TYR A 86 16.01 -20.87 -18.35
C TYR A 86 15.21 -21.39 -19.56
N PRO A 87 14.12 -22.15 -19.37
CA PRO A 87 13.64 -22.68 -18.09
C PRO A 87 14.62 -23.70 -17.50
N THR A 88 14.79 -23.66 -16.19
CA THR A 88 15.65 -24.60 -15.45
C THR A 88 14.81 -25.37 -14.43
N ARG A 89 15.32 -26.50 -13.97
CA ARG A 89 14.81 -27.16 -12.77
C ARG A 89 15.79 -26.93 -11.66
N ILE A 90 15.30 -26.46 -10.53
CA ILE A 90 16.10 -26.38 -9.32
C ILE A 90 15.71 -27.48 -8.37
N ALA A 91 16.60 -27.72 -7.43
CA ALA A 91 16.34 -28.53 -6.29
C ALA A 91 16.86 -27.83 -5.04
N TYR A 92 16.16 -28.04 -3.93
CA TYR A 92 16.44 -27.35 -2.69
C TYR A 92 16.45 -28.31 -1.52
N GLU A 93 17.23 -27.96 -0.51
CA GLU A 93 17.24 -28.63 0.79
C GLU A 93 17.25 -27.59 1.92
N ILE A 94 16.30 -27.73 2.85
CA ILE A 94 16.16 -26.87 4.03
C ILE A 94 16.52 -27.69 5.26
N ARG A 95 17.38 -27.15 6.12
CA ARG A 95 17.86 -27.80 7.35
C ARG A 95 17.78 -26.87 8.55
N ASP A 96 17.59 -27.42 9.75
CA ASP A 96 17.70 -26.65 10.99
C ASP A 96 19.15 -26.52 11.48
N ALA A 97 19.34 -25.82 12.60
CA ALA A 97 20.65 -25.62 13.21
C ALA A 97 21.32 -26.91 13.75
N ASN A 98 20.59 -28.03 13.86
CA ASN A 98 21.11 -29.33 14.28
C ASN A 98 21.34 -30.27 13.07
N ASP A 99 21.40 -29.73 11.85
CA ASP A 99 21.50 -30.47 10.59
C ASP A 99 20.30 -31.41 10.33
N LYS A 100 19.17 -31.22 11.00
CA LYS A 100 17.94 -31.96 10.70
C LYS A 100 17.32 -31.41 9.43
N ARG A 101 17.10 -32.29 8.46
CA ARG A 101 16.36 -31.99 7.21
C ARG A 101 14.90 -31.63 7.53
N LEU A 102 14.48 -30.45 7.10
CA LEU A 102 13.12 -29.93 7.24
C LEU A 102 12.29 -30.13 5.96
N ALA A 103 12.88 -29.87 4.80
CA ALA A 103 12.23 -30.03 3.50
C ALA A 103 13.27 -30.29 2.40
N VAL A 104 12.86 -31.03 1.37
CA VAL A 104 13.58 -31.21 0.10
C VAL A 104 12.56 -31.22 -1.01
N GLY A 105 12.87 -30.62 -2.15
CA GLY A 105 12.00 -30.63 -3.31
C GLY A 105 12.71 -30.20 -4.59
N PHE A 106 11.96 -30.28 -5.68
CA PHE A 106 12.39 -29.94 -7.03
C PHE A 106 11.31 -29.07 -7.66
N GLU A 107 11.68 -27.95 -8.26
CA GLU A 107 10.75 -26.99 -8.84
C GLU A 107 11.29 -26.48 -10.18
N ASP A 108 10.40 -26.32 -11.16
CA ASP A 108 10.74 -25.71 -12.45
C ASP A 108 10.65 -24.17 -12.33
N LEU A 109 11.72 -23.48 -12.74
CA LEU A 109 11.78 -22.02 -12.87
C LEU A 109 11.79 -21.63 -14.34
N ARG A 110 10.91 -20.72 -14.74
CA ARG A 110 10.86 -20.19 -16.12
C ARG A 110 11.75 -18.97 -16.30
N SER A 111 12.06 -18.27 -15.21
CA SER A 111 12.84 -17.03 -15.23
C SER A 111 13.55 -16.80 -13.89
N PRO A 112 14.58 -15.94 -13.83
CA PRO A 112 15.26 -15.59 -12.58
C PRO A 112 14.36 -14.81 -11.59
N ASN A 113 13.21 -14.32 -12.05
CA ASN A 113 12.27 -13.54 -11.23
C ASN A 113 11.13 -14.40 -10.66
N ASP A 114 11.06 -15.67 -11.03
CA ASP A 114 10.04 -16.59 -10.53
C ASP A 114 10.27 -16.81 -9.03
N THR A 115 9.23 -16.51 -8.24
CA THR A 115 9.27 -16.68 -6.79
C THR A 115 8.65 -18.02 -6.42
N LEU A 116 9.43 -18.89 -5.79
CA LEU A 116 8.98 -20.15 -5.24
C LEU A 116 8.51 -19.98 -3.81
N HIS A 117 7.49 -20.75 -3.42
CA HIS A 117 7.02 -20.86 -2.05
C HIS A 117 7.14 -22.31 -1.58
N VAL A 118 7.81 -22.51 -0.46
CA VAL A 118 7.87 -23.79 0.25
C VAL A 118 7.09 -23.67 1.54
N ASP A 119 6.04 -24.46 1.66
CA ASP A 119 5.24 -24.58 2.89
C ASP A 119 6.03 -25.39 3.92
N VAL A 120 6.78 -24.68 4.78
CA VAL A 120 7.64 -25.26 5.79
C VAL A 120 7.63 -24.43 7.07
N GLN A 121 7.53 -25.09 8.22
CA GLN A 121 7.67 -24.44 9.51
C GLN A 121 9.16 -24.13 9.77
N LEU A 122 9.58 -22.90 9.49
CA LEU A 122 10.95 -22.46 9.70
C LEU A 122 11.26 -22.25 11.21
N PRO A 123 12.35 -22.83 11.74
CA PRO A 123 12.85 -22.51 13.08
C PRO A 123 13.51 -21.12 13.13
N GLU A 124 14.01 -20.69 14.29
CA GLU A 124 14.70 -19.38 14.42
C GLU A 124 15.93 -19.28 13.52
N ARG A 125 16.70 -20.37 13.40
CA ARG A 125 17.88 -20.48 12.54
C ARG A 125 17.77 -21.70 11.65
N PHE A 126 18.02 -21.51 10.37
CA PHE A 126 17.95 -22.56 9.37
C PHE A 126 18.93 -22.29 8.24
N MET A 127 19.22 -23.33 7.46
CA MET A 127 20.04 -23.28 6.26
C MET A 127 19.17 -23.67 5.07
N VAL A 128 19.41 -23.06 3.92
CA VAL A 128 18.87 -23.49 2.63
C VAL A 128 20.04 -23.67 1.68
N GLN A 129 20.05 -24.79 0.98
CA GLN A 129 20.91 -25.06 -0.16
C GLN A 129 20.04 -25.18 -1.41
N VAL A 130 20.46 -24.54 -2.50
CA VAL A 130 19.82 -24.66 -3.81
C VAL A 130 20.87 -25.07 -4.84
N TYR A 131 20.46 -25.93 -5.77
CA TYR A 131 21.24 -26.39 -6.90
C TYR A 131 20.35 -26.45 -8.14
N GLU A 132 20.93 -26.19 -9.29
CA GLU A 132 20.36 -26.54 -10.59
C GLU A 132 20.35 -28.08 -10.73
N ASP A 133 19.27 -28.65 -11.29
CA ASP A 133 19.09 -30.07 -11.65
C ASP A 133 18.93 -30.13 -13.18
N ALA A 134 20.01 -29.80 -13.89
CA ALA A 134 20.02 -29.59 -15.34
C ALA A 134 19.70 -30.89 -16.10
N ASN A 135 20.12 -32.04 -15.56
CA ASN A 135 19.84 -33.34 -16.18
C ASN A 135 18.51 -33.97 -15.73
N ARG A 136 17.77 -33.32 -14.83
CA ARG A 136 16.43 -33.72 -14.35
C ARG A 136 16.41 -35.13 -13.76
N ASN A 137 17.44 -35.52 -13.01
CA ASN A 137 17.58 -36.86 -12.49
C ASN A 137 17.04 -37.02 -11.04
N ASP A 138 16.44 -35.96 -10.48
CA ASP A 138 15.94 -35.90 -9.10
C ASP A 138 17.04 -36.13 -8.05
N LYS A 139 18.30 -35.80 -8.37
CA LYS A 139 19.44 -35.95 -7.46
C LYS A 139 20.25 -34.69 -7.41
N LEU A 140 20.86 -34.51 -6.25
CA LEU A 140 21.97 -33.59 -6.09
C LEU A 140 23.21 -34.24 -6.68
N ASP A 141 23.56 -33.87 -7.90
CA ASP A 141 24.72 -34.41 -8.57
C ASP A 141 26.01 -33.84 -7.99
N ARG A 142 26.84 -34.76 -7.50
CA ARG A 142 28.10 -34.46 -6.85
C ARG A 142 29.21 -35.18 -7.58
N GLY A 143 30.21 -34.44 -8.00
CA GLY A 143 31.43 -34.92 -8.61
C GLY A 143 32.39 -35.51 -7.58
N LEU A 144 33.63 -35.67 -8.03
CA LEU A 144 34.74 -36.07 -7.17
C LEU A 144 34.89 -35.06 -6.02
N PHE A 145 35.19 -35.52 -4.81
CA PHE A 145 35.32 -34.68 -3.61
C PHE A 145 34.07 -33.89 -3.19
N THR A 146 32.86 -34.39 -3.51
CA THR A 146 31.58 -33.74 -3.16
C THR A 146 31.33 -32.38 -3.84
N GLN A 147 32.13 -32.05 -4.85
CA GLN A 147 31.99 -30.85 -5.66
C GLN A 147 30.62 -30.87 -6.38
N PRO A 148 29.77 -29.84 -6.24
CA PRO A 148 28.57 -29.73 -7.06
C PRO A 148 28.97 -29.71 -8.54
N LEU A 149 28.34 -30.56 -9.35
CA LEU A 149 28.56 -30.56 -10.81
C LEU A 149 27.74 -29.48 -11.52
N GLU A 150 26.73 -28.97 -10.83
CA GLU A 150 25.76 -28.01 -11.34
C GLU A 150 25.82 -26.75 -10.48
N ARG A 151 25.28 -25.64 -11.01
CA ARG A 151 25.33 -24.34 -10.33
C ARG A 151 24.55 -24.37 -9.02
N TYR A 152 25.09 -23.73 -7.97
CA TYR A 152 24.54 -23.82 -6.61
C TYR A 152 24.75 -22.55 -5.78
N ASP A 153 23.99 -22.40 -4.69
CA ASP A 153 24.15 -21.34 -3.70
C ASP A 153 23.58 -21.74 -2.32
N PHE A 154 23.90 -20.96 -1.28
CA PHE A 154 23.48 -21.16 0.12
C PHE A 154 22.79 -19.93 0.70
N SER A 155 21.94 -20.12 1.73
CA SER A 155 21.05 -19.10 2.29
C SER A 155 21.69 -17.77 2.73
N ASN A 156 22.98 -17.76 3.02
CA ASN A 156 23.74 -16.56 3.40
C ASN A 156 25.00 -16.35 2.54
N LYS A 157 25.05 -16.96 1.34
CA LYS A 157 26.22 -16.93 0.46
C LYS A 157 27.48 -17.51 1.12
N ALA A 158 27.34 -18.44 2.08
CA ALA A 158 28.44 -19.19 2.70
C ALA A 158 29.03 -20.21 1.72
N TRP A 159 29.49 -19.69 0.59
CA TRP A 159 30.15 -20.47 -0.43
C TRP A 159 31.54 -20.85 0.06
N VAL A 160 31.91 -22.11 -0.13
CA VAL A 160 33.22 -22.64 0.22
C VAL A 160 33.79 -23.31 -1.01
N PHE A 161 35.05 -23.01 -1.32
CA PHE A 161 35.75 -23.60 -2.45
C PHE A 161 35.83 -25.13 -2.27
N LEU A 162 35.32 -25.88 -3.26
CA LEU A 162 35.32 -27.34 -3.32
C LEU A 162 34.50 -28.07 -2.24
N GLY A 163 33.42 -27.50 -1.72
CA GLY A 163 32.56 -28.25 -0.81
C GLY A 163 31.28 -27.58 -0.35
N LYS A 164 30.49 -28.35 0.41
CA LYS A 164 29.37 -27.82 1.19
C LYS A 164 29.92 -27.12 2.43
N PRO A 165 29.49 -25.89 2.77
CA PRO A 165 29.79 -25.29 4.07
C PRO A 165 29.27 -26.17 5.19
N ASP A 166 29.88 -26.02 6.37
CA ASP A 166 29.26 -26.51 7.59
C ASP A 166 27.92 -25.81 7.78
N VAL A 167 26.94 -26.55 8.34
CA VAL A 167 25.59 -26.00 8.54
C VAL A 167 25.67 -24.69 9.32
N ALA A 168 26.49 -24.66 10.38
CA ALA A 168 26.68 -23.50 11.24
C ALA A 168 27.06 -22.23 10.47
N ASP A 169 27.87 -22.37 9.42
CA ASP A 169 28.36 -21.28 8.58
C ASP A 169 27.31 -20.81 7.58
N ALA A 170 26.32 -21.63 7.25
CA ALA A 170 25.27 -21.33 6.26
C ALA A 170 23.92 -20.93 6.88
N LEU A 171 23.83 -20.86 8.21
CA LEU A 171 22.59 -20.51 8.92
C LEU A 171 22.20 -19.04 8.72
N VAL A 172 20.94 -18.81 8.37
CA VAL A 172 20.26 -17.51 8.42
C VAL A 172 19.30 -17.45 9.61
N LYS A 173 18.99 -16.22 10.05
CA LYS A 173 17.97 -15.97 11.07
C LYS A 173 16.63 -15.68 10.41
N ARG A 174 15.58 -16.39 10.84
CA ARG A 174 14.20 -16.15 10.38
C ARG A 174 13.75 -14.75 10.77
N GLN A 175 13.22 -14.01 9.81
CA GLN A 175 12.77 -12.61 9.97
C GLN A 175 11.27 -12.47 10.25
N GLY A 176 10.46 -13.48 9.93
CA GLY A 176 9.01 -13.44 10.11
C GLY A 176 8.36 -14.79 9.79
N PRO A 177 7.01 -14.86 9.79
CA PRO A 177 6.27 -16.06 9.39
C PRO A 177 6.56 -16.46 7.93
N ALA A 178 6.62 -15.48 7.03
CA ALA A 178 7.18 -15.61 5.70
C ALA A 178 8.64 -15.10 5.73
N HIS A 179 9.55 -15.83 5.11
CA HIS A 179 10.95 -15.43 4.98
C HIS A 179 11.38 -15.48 3.52
N TYR A 180 12.16 -14.49 3.10
CA TYR A 180 12.56 -14.31 1.71
C TYR A 180 14.06 -14.47 1.56
N LEU A 181 14.47 -15.29 0.60
CA LEU A 181 15.87 -15.43 0.19
C LEU A 181 16.01 -15.17 -1.31
N HIS A 182 17.20 -14.74 -1.70
CA HIS A 182 17.58 -14.60 -3.10
C HIS A 182 18.90 -15.33 -3.31
N PHE A 183 18.88 -16.31 -4.20
CA PHE A 183 20.04 -17.11 -4.56
C PHE A 183 20.63 -16.62 -5.86
N GLN A 184 21.96 -16.59 -5.93
CA GLN A 184 22.73 -16.33 -7.14
C GLN A 184 23.57 -17.57 -7.40
N LEU A 185 23.07 -18.44 -8.28
CA LEU A 185 23.71 -19.72 -8.55
C LEU A 185 25.08 -19.50 -9.20
N LYS A 186 26.08 -20.25 -8.73
CA LYS A 186 27.45 -20.17 -9.23
C LYS A 186 27.98 -21.55 -9.58
N ASP A 187 28.78 -21.59 -10.62
CA ASP A 187 29.68 -22.71 -10.87
C ASP A 187 30.84 -22.68 -9.85
N VAL A 188 31.50 -23.81 -9.65
CA VAL A 188 32.72 -23.91 -8.86
C VAL A 188 33.86 -23.09 -9.46
N LEU A 189 33.83 -22.84 -10.77
CA LEU A 189 34.85 -22.12 -11.52
C LEU A 189 34.60 -20.60 -11.66
N ASP A 190 33.48 -20.09 -11.15
CA ASP A 190 33.12 -18.66 -11.19
C ASP A 190 33.86 -17.82 -10.12
#